data_AF-A0A2J7Z170-F1
#
_entry.id   AF-A0A2J7Z170-F1
#
_cell.length_a   1.000
_cell.length_b   1.000
_cell.length_c   1.000
_cell.angle_alpha   90.00
_cell.angle_beta   90.00
_cell.angle_gamma   90.00
#
_symmetry.space_group_name_H-M   'P 1'
#
loop_
_entity.id
_entity.type
_entity.pdbx_description
1 polymer ?
#
loop_
_entity_poly.entity_id
_entity_poly.type
_entity_poly.pdbx_seq_one_letter_code
_entity_poly.pdbx_strand_id
1 'polypeptide(L)'
;MDLAAQAKTGQVIAGHTNINTTMGYAAIYPTETIEAHRVFVTCRRRALRPAEEHRTPTDTEWEDFLGYFERRKLSVGTCVRAYGTACIHEHACVRCSLLRPDPAQRGRLVEIRDNLVGRIAEAEREGWLGEIEGLRVSLASADSKISQMDASSPGGPVNLGLPTRREEPWPARK
;
A
#
# COMPACT_ATOMS: atom_id res chain seq x y z
N MET A 1 -19.90 14.36 -31.83
CA MET A 1 -20.88 15.43 -31.52
C MET A 1 -20.63 15.85 -30.08
N ASP A 2 -20.86 17.12 -29.74
CA ASP A 2 -20.64 17.63 -28.38
C ASP A 2 -21.63 16.96 -27.39
N LEU A 3 -21.19 16.60 -26.19
CA LEU A 3 -22.04 16.01 -25.14
C LEU A 3 -23.20 16.95 -24.78
N ALA A 4 -22.92 18.27 -24.83
CA ALA A 4 -23.94 19.30 -24.70
C ALA A 4 -24.98 19.21 -25.82
N ALA A 5 -24.57 18.87 -27.05
CA ALA A 5 -25.47 18.68 -28.18
C ALA A 5 -26.27 17.37 -28.06
N GLN A 6 -25.68 16.27 -27.59
CA GLN A 6 -26.40 15.01 -27.33
C GLN A 6 -27.43 15.13 -26.20
N ALA A 7 -27.07 15.79 -25.09
CA ALA A 7 -27.99 16.07 -23.99
C ALA A 7 -29.13 17.01 -24.41
N LYS A 8 -28.84 18.01 -25.28
CA LYS A 8 -29.87 18.87 -25.89
C LYS A 8 -30.78 18.11 -26.84
N THR A 9 -30.25 17.20 -27.65
CA THR A 9 -31.05 16.36 -28.56
C THR A 9 -31.96 15.42 -27.77
N GLY A 10 -31.46 14.79 -26.69
CA GLY A 10 -32.29 14.00 -25.78
C GLY A 10 -33.36 14.84 -25.08
N GLN A 11 -33.03 16.08 -24.69
CA GLN A 11 -33.98 17.04 -24.13
C GLN A 11 -35.12 17.36 -25.11
N VAL A 12 -34.80 17.59 -26.38
CA VAL A 12 -35.79 17.91 -27.43
C VAL A 12 -36.65 16.69 -27.78
N ILE A 13 -36.07 15.49 -27.88
CA ILE A 13 -36.79 14.25 -28.22
C ILE A 13 -37.72 13.80 -27.09
N ALA A 14 -37.29 13.92 -25.83
CA ALA A 14 -38.08 13.52 -24.66
C ALA A 14 -38.95 14.67 -24.09
N GLY A 15 -38.92 15.86 -24.70
CA GLY A 15 -39.79 16.99 -24.35
C GLY A 15 -39.49 17.65 -23.00
N HIS A 16 -38.30 17.46 -22.43
CA HIS A 16 -37.95 18.04 -21.13
C HIS A 16 -37.50 19.49 -21.26
N THR A 17 -37.89 20.36 -20.33
CA THR A 17 -37.50 21.78 -20.36
C THR A 17 -36.15 22.05 -19.71
N ASN A 18 -35.63 21.11 -18.91
CA ASN A 18 -34.38 21.25 -18.16
C ASN A 18 -33.39 20.17 -18.59
N ILE A 19 -32.22 20.59 -19.10
CA ILE A 19 -31.15 19.68 -19.55
C ILE A 19 -30.65 18.73 -18.44
N ASN A 20 -30.78 19.13 -17.17
CA ASN A 20 -30.37 18.31 -16.05
C ASN A 20 -31.23 17.04 -15.89
N THR A 21 -32.46 17.02 -16.41
CA THR A 21 -33.33 15.84 -16.33
C THR A 21 -33.01 14.79 -17.38
N THR A 22 -32.33 15.16 -18.49
CA THR A 22 -31.93 14.22 -19.53
C THR A 22 -30.45 13.83 -19.50
N MET A 23 -29.64 14.56 -18.72
CA MET A 23 -28.22 14.29 -18.54
C MET A 23 -27.91 12.88 -18.01
N GLY A 24 -28.84 12.30 -17.23
CA GLY A 24 -28.75 10.91 -16.75
C GLY A 24 -28.90 9.85 -17.86
N TYR A 25 -29.65 10.13 -18.93
CA TYR A 25 -29.80 9.20 -20.07
C TYR A 25 -28.55 9.14 -20.94
N ALA A 26 -27.81 10.26 -21.03
CA ALA A 26 -26.52 10.29 -21.69
C ALA A 26 -25.43 9.54 -20.91
N ALA A 27 -25.64 9.25 -19.61
CA ALA A 27 -24.62 8.74 -18.70
C ALA A 27 -24.49 7.21 -18.65
N ILE A 28 -25.11 6.45 -19.58
CA ILE A 28 -25.02 4.97 -19.63
C ILE A 28 -23.69 4.53 -20.33
N TYR A 29 -22.61 5.27 -20.13
CA TYR A 29 -21.29 5.20 -20.80
C TYR A 29 -21.23 5.68 -22.26
N PRO A 30 -21.19 6.99 -22.48
CA PRO A 30 -20.68 7.52 -23.73
C PRO A 30 -19.15 7.57 -23.61
N THR A 31 -18.44 7.00 -24.57
CA THR A 31 -16.98 7.13 -24.76
C THR A 31 -16.50 8.56 -24.50
N GLU A 32 -17.32 9.54 -24.87
CA GLU A 32 -17.12 10.97 -24.69
C GLU A 32 -16.96 11.39 -23.21
N THR A 33 -17.64 10.75 -22.24
CA THR A 33 -17.42 11.03 -20.80
C THR A 33 -16.06 10.52 -20.33
N ILE A 34 -15.63 9.35 -20.81
CA ILE A 34 -14.30 8.81 -20.53
C ILE A 34 -13.22 9.70 -21.14
N GLU A 35 -13.43 10.14 -22.38
CA GLU A 35 -12.53 11.07 -23.07
C GLU A 35 -12.47 12.43 -22.38
N ALA A 36 -13.61 13.02 -22.00
CA ALA A 36 -13.65 14.26 -21.24
C ALA A 36 -12.88 14.14 -19.91
N HIS A 37 -13.02 13.01 -19.21
CA HIS A 37 -12.25 12.75 -17.99
C HIS A 37 -10.75 12.61 -18.28
N ARG A 38 -10.36 11.88 -19.34
CA ARG A 38 -8.95 11.74 -19.75
C ARG A 38 -8.34 13.09 -20.12
N VAL A 39 -9.06 13.95 -20.83
CA VAL A 39 -8.62 15.32 -21.17
C VAL A 39 -8.48 16.16 -19.91
N PHE A 40 -9.44 16.09 -18.98
CA PHE A 40 -9.34 16.79 -17.70
C PHE A 40 -8.10 16.36 -16.89
N VAL A 41 -7.83 15.05 -16.78
CA VAL A 41 -6.66 14.54 -16.06
C VAL A 41 -5.36 14.90 -16.78
N THR A 42 -5.24 14.56 -18.06
CA THR A 42 -3.98 14.68 -18.81
C THR A 42 -3.66 16.11 -19.24
N CYS A 43 -4.64 16.90 -19.68
CA CYS A 43 -4.39 18.26 -20.16
C CYS A 43 -4.51 19.32 -19.07
N ARG A 44 -5.39 19.14 -18.07
CA ARG A 44 -5.67 20.19 -17.08
C ARG A 44 -4.99 19.93 -15.73
N ARG A 45 -5.03 18.70 -15.22
CA ARG A 45 -4.43 18.38 -13.91
C ARG A 45 -2.92 18.20 -13.98
N ARG A 46 -2.43 17.43 -14.97
CA ARG A 46 -0.99 17.18 -15.15
C ARG A 46 -0.20 18.42 -15.58
N ALA A 47 -0.82 19.34 -16.36
CA ALA A 47 -0.18 20.60 -16.76
C ALA A 47 0.11 21.56 -15.59
N LEU A 48 -0.53 21.37 -14.43
CA LEU A 48 -0.26 22.17 -13.22
C LEU A 48 0.98 21.69 -12.46
N ARG A 49 1.56 20.55 -12.84
CA ARG A 49 2.77 19.99 -12.25
C ARG A 49 3.93 20.12 -13.25
N PRO A 50 5.18 20.26 -12.77
CA PRO A 50 6.36 20.18 -13.62
C PRO A 50 6.34 18.92 -14.48
N ALA A 51 6.74 19.03 -15.75
CA ALA A 51 6.71 17.92 -16.70
C ALA A 51 7.57 16.73 -16.23
N GLU A 52 8.66 16.98 -15.51
CA GLU A 52 9.51 15.98 -14.87
C GLU A 52 8.75 14.98 -13.99
N GLU A 53 7.69 15.40 -13.27
CA GLU A 53 6.88 14.50 -12.42
C GLU A 53 6.09 13.46 -13.25
N HIS A 54 5.98 13.67 -14.56
CA HIS A 54 5.21 12.83 -15.49
C HIS A 54 6.08 12.18 -16.56
N ARG A 55 7.41 12.26 -16.42
CA ARG A 55 8.36 11.54 -17.27
C ARG A 55 8.08 10.03 -17.22
N THR A 56 8.11 9.40 -18.39
CA THR A 56 8.12 7.93 -18.49
C THR A 56 9.48 7.41 -18.02
N PRO A 57 9.55 6.51 -17.02
CA PRO A 57 10.81 5.92 -16.59
C PRO A 57 11.46 5.11 -17.73
N THR A 58 12.79 5.07 -17.76
CA THR A 58 13.55 4.25 -18.74
C THR A 58 13.56 2.78 -18.35
N ASP A 59 13.87 1.90 -19.30
CA ASP A 59 13.95 0.46 -19.05
C ASP A 59 15.03 0.13 -17.99
N THR A 60 16.17 0.84 -18.00
CA THR A 60 17.20 0.70 -16.97
C THR A 60 16.70 1.13 -15.58
N GLU A 61 15.96 2.24 -15.49
CA GLU A 61 15.34 2.67 -14.22
C GLU A 61 14.31 1.63 -13.73
N TRP A 62 13.58 1.00 -14.64
CA TRP A 62 12.65 -0.09 -14.33
C TRP A 62 13.36 -1.34 -13.83
N GLU A 63 14.44 -1.76 -14.50
CA GLU A 63 15.26 -2.90 -14.08
C GLU A 63 15.88 -2.66 -12.70
N ASP A 64 16.40 -1.45 -12.45
CA ASP A 64 16.96 -1.10 -11.14
C ASP A 64 15.90 -1.10 -10.03
N PHE A 65 14.72 -0.56 -10.31
CA PHE A 65 13.59 -0.56 -9.39
C PHE A 65 13.13 -1.98 -9.07
N LEU A 66 12.94 -2.84 -10.07
CA LEU A 66 12.53 -4.24 -9.87
C LEU A 66 13.62 -5.04 -9.14
N GLY A 67 14.86 -4.92 -9.59
CA GLY A 67 16.00 -5.56 -8.97
C GLY A 67 16.24 -5.12 -7.52
N TYR A 68 15.80 -3.93 -7.12
CA TYR A 68 15.89 -3.49 -5.72
C TYR A 68 15.11 -4.37 -4.75
N PHE A 69 13.93 -4.85 -5.15
CA PHE A 69 13.09 -5.70 -4.30
C PHE A 69 13.64 -7.12 -4.24
N GLU A 70 14.16 -7.65 -5.35
CA GLU A 70 14.83 -8.95 -5.39
C GLU A 70 16.10 -8.95 -4.53
N ARG A 71 16.88 -7.86 -4.58
CA ARG A 71 18.10 -7.66 -3.77
C ARG A 71 17.84 -7.54 -2.27
N ARG A 72 16.58 -7.40 -1.83
CA ARG A 72 16.20 -7.25 -0.41
C ARG A 72 15.48 -8.47 0.19
N LYS A 73 15.62 -9.63 -0.44
CA LYS A 73 15.30 -10.91 0.20
C LYS A 73 16.29 -11.16 1.34
N LEU A 74 15.75 -11.34 2.54
CA LEU A 74 16.50 -11.62 3.76
C LEU A 74 16.32 -13.08 4.15
N SER A 75 17.12 -13.55 5.10
CA SER A 75 17.09 -14.95 5.56
C SER A 75 15.74 -15.37 6.16
N VAL A 76 14.92 -14.43 6.61
CA VAL A 76 13.69 -14.68 7.37
C VAL A 76 12.44 -14.06 6.71
N GLY A 77 12.59 -13.42 5.55
CA GLY A 77 11.50 -12.75 4.86
C GLY A 77 11.98 -11.63 3.94
N THR A 78 11.14 -10.62 3.73
CA THR A 78 11.42 -9.54 2.79
C THR A 78 11.35 -8.18 3.49
N CYS A 79 12.30 -7.30 3.18
CA CYS A 79 12.26 -5.91 3.64
C CYS A 79 11.31 -5.09 2.75
N VAL A 80 10.25 -4.52 3.33
CA VAL A 80 9.26 -3.70 2.60
C VAL A 80 9.58 -2.20 2.61
N ARG A 81 10.83 -1.84 2.92
CA ARG A 81 11.30 -0.45 2.92
C ARG A 81 11.28 0.12 1.49
N ALA A 82 10.82 1.35 1.35
CA ALA A 82 10.65 2.03 0.06
C ALA A 82 11.96 2.12 -0.75
N TYR A 83 11.82 2.11 -2.08
CA TYR A 83 12.92 2.30 -3.03
C TYR A 83 13.75 3.54 -2.71
N GLY A 84 15.07 3.44 -2.90
CA GLY A 84 16.01 4.56 -2.66
C GLY A 84 16.25 4.93 -1.19
N THR A 85 15.66 4.23 -0.22
CA THR A 85 15.87 4.55 1.21
C THR A 85 16.86 3.60 1.89
N ALA A 86 17.83 4.15 2.62
CA ALA A 86 18.83 3.40 3.37
C ALA A 86 18.23 2.71 4.62
N CYS A 87 18.86 1.62 5.07
CA CYS A 87 18.47 0.91 6.28
C CYS A 87 19.63 0.92 7.27
N ILE A 88 19.43 1.44 8.47
CA ILE A 88 20.42 1.35 9.57
C ILE A 88 20.61 -0.08 10.08
N HIS A 89 19.65 -0.97 9.81
CA HIS A 89 19.62 -2.33 10.33
C HIS A 89 20.17 -3.37 9.34
N GLU A 90 21.02 -3.00 8.38
CA GLU A 90 21.59 -3.83 7.29
C GLU A 90 21.37 -5.35 7.49
N HIS A 91 21.97 -5.94 8.54
CA HIS A 91 21.83 -7.35 8.91
C HIS A 91 20.95 -7.63 10.15
N ALA A 92 20.58 -6.62 10.95
CA ALA A 92 19.75 -6.73 12.16
C ALA A 92 18.23 -6.69 11.86
N CYS A 93 17.80 -7.33 10.78
CA CYS A 93 16.43 -7.20 10.27
C CYS A 93 15.35 -7.78 11.20
N VAL A 94 15.70 -8.70 12.11
CA VAL A 94 14.76 -9.25 13.11
C VAL A 94 14.23 -8.18 14.05
N ARG A 95 14.91 -7.04 14.24
CA ARG A 95 14.40 -5.89 15.00
C ARG A 95 13.60 -4.89 14.15
N CYS A 96 13.77 -4.92 12.83
CA CYS A 96 13.19 -3.91 11.96
C CYS A 96 11.67 -4.12 11.80
N SER A 97 10.88 -3.07 12.00
CA SER A 97 9.42 -3.08 11.77
C SER A 97 9.05 -3.26 10.29
N LEU A 98 9.95 -2.93 9.38
CA LEU A 98 9.76 -3.09 7.93
C LEU A 98 10.18 -4.47 7.41
N LEU A 99 10.59 -5.40 8.28
CA LEU A 99 10.72 -6.81 7.88
C LEU A 99 9.32 -7.42 7.87
N ARG A 100 8.85 -7.84 6.70
CA ARG A 100 7.68 -8.71 6.57
C ARG A 100 8.16 -10.16 6.63
N PRO A 101 7.86 -10.91 7.71
CA PRO A 101 8.26 -12.29 7.83
C PRO A 101 7.64 -13.15 6.74
N ASP A 102 8.39 -14.09 6.19
CA ASP A 102 7.86 -15.13 5.31
C ASP A 102 7.25 -16.25 6.18
N PRO A 103 5.96 -16.60 6.04
CA PRO A 103 5.33 -17.72 6.73
C PRO A 103 6.14 -19.02 6.67
N ALA A 104 6.81 -19.31 5.55
CA ALA A 104 7.64 -20.50 5.40
C ALA A 104 8.90 -20.48 6.29
N GLN A 105 9.36 -19.30 6.72
CA GLN A 105 10.53 -19.11 7.57
C GLN A 105 10.19 -19.02 9.06
N ARG A 106 8.95 -19.33 9.47
CA ARG A 106 8.54 -19.33 10.88
C ARG A 106 9.45 -20.18 11.77
N GLY A 107 9.81 -21.38 11.32
CA GLY A 107 10.71 -22.27 12.07
C GLY A 107 12.05 -21.60 12.39
N ARG A 108 12.61 -20.85 11.43
CA ARG A 108 13.86 -20.12 11.62
C ARG A 108 13.73 -18.97 12.62
N LEU A 109 12.58 -18.29 12.69
CA LEU A 109 12.34 -17.29 13.74
C LEU A 109 12.30 -17.91 15.13
N VAL A 110 11.72 -19.10 15.25
CA VAL A 110 11.68 -19.86 16.51
C VAL A 110 13.09 -20.24 16.95
N GLU A 111 13.93 -20.74 16.03
CA GLU A 111 15.34 -21.02 16.31
C GLU A 111 16.11 -19.76 16.79
N ILE A 112 15.89 -18.62 16.13
CA ILE A 112 16.50 -17.34 16.53
C ILE A 112 16.03 -16.94 17.93
N ARG A 113 14.73 -17.05 18.23
CA ARG A 113 14.16 -16.76 19.55
C ARG A 113 14.81 -17.63 20.63
N ASP A 114 14.86 -18.95 20.41
CA ASP A 114 15.39 -19.89 21.40
C ASP A 114 16.90 -19.67 21.63
N ASN A 115 17.65 -19.33 20.58
CA ASN A 115 19.05 -18.91 20.71
C ASN A 115 19.19 -17.63 21.55
N LEU A 116 18.35 -16.63 21.33
CA LEU A 116 18.37 -15.38 22.11
C LEU A 116 18.07 -15.63 23.58
N VAL A 117 17.12 -16.50 23.91
CA VAL A 117 16.83 -16.92 25.29
C VAL A 117 18.06 -17.57 25.92
N GLY A 118 18.71 -18.49 25.20
CA GLY A 118 19.93 -19.15 25.67
C GLY A 118 21.06 -18.15 25.94
N ARG A 119 21.28 -17.20 25.03
CA ARG A 119 22.31 -16.15 25.18
C ARG A 119 22.02 -15.18 26.32
N ILE A 120 20.75 -14.85 26.57
CA ILE A 120 20.37 -14.02 27.72
C ILE A 120 20.68 -14.76 29.02
N ALA A 121 20.30 -16.03 29.12
CA ALA A 121 20.57 -16.84 30.31
C ALA A 121 22.07 -17.02 30.56
N GLU A 122 22.88 -17.13 29.50
CA GLU A 122 24.34 -17.15 29.60
C GLU A 122 24.90 -15.83 30.11
N ALA A 123 24.51 -14.71 29.49
CA ALA A 123 24.96 -13.39 29.91
C ALA A 123 24.56 -13.05 31.36
N GLU A 124 23.40 -13.53 31.83
CA GLU A 124 22.98 -13.39 33.23
C GLU A 124 23.85 -14.20 34.20
N ARG A 125 24.26 -15.42 33.82
CA ARG A 125 25.18 -16.24 34.64
C ARG A 125 26.58 -15.63 34.74
N GLU A 126 27.08 -15.12 33.62
CA GLU A 126 28.44 -14.55 33.52
C GLU A 126 28.51 -13.06 33.94
N GLY A 127 27.37 -12.44 34.26
CA GLY A 127 27.29 -11.04 34.70
C GLY A 127 27.56 -10.02 33.59
N TRP A 128 27.35 -10.36 32.32
CA TRP A 128 27.56 -9.48 31.16
C TRP A 128 26.38 -8.53 30.93
N LEU A 129 26.20 -7.59 31.85
CA LEU A 129 25.04 -6.68 31.86
C LEU A 129 24.91 -5.79 30.62
N GLY A 130 26.01 -5.49 29.93
CA GLY A 130 26.01 -4.61 28.75
C GLY A 130 25.34 -5.20 27.51
N GLU A 131 25.38 -6.53 27.33
CA GLU A 131 24.82 -7.18 26.13
C GLU A 131 23.36 -7.59 26.30
N ILE A 132 22.90 -7.80 27.54
CA ILE A 132 21.58 -8.35 27.85
C ILE A 132 20.47 -7.49 27.29
N GLU A 133 20.56 -6.16 27.41
CA GLU A 133 19.50 -5.26 26.96
C GLU A 133 19.29 -5.37 25.44
N GLY A 134 20.39 -5.41 24.67
CA GLY A 134 20.32 -5.62 23.23
C GLY A 134 19.67 -6.96 22.89
N LEU A 135 20.03 -8.03 23.59
CA LEU A 135 19.45 -9.36 23.38
C LEU A 135 17.94 -9.39 23.70
N ARG A 136 17.50 -8.73 24.77
CA ARG A 136 16.08 -8.62 25.14
C ARG A 136 15.26 -7.87 24.09
N VAL A 137 15.80 -6.79 23.51
CA VAL A 137 15.15 -6.08 22.39
C VAL A 137 15.02 -6.97 21.14
N SER A 138 16.07 -7.76 20.82
CA SER A 138 15.99 -8.75 19.74
C SER A 138 14.92 -9.80 20.02
N LEU A 139 14.84 -10.32 21.26
CA LEU A 139 13.90 -11.34 21.67
C LEU A 139 12.46 -10.86 21.52
N ALA A 140 12.15 -9.68 22.08
CA ALA A 140 10.82 -9.07 21.97
C ALA A 140 10.39 -8.86 20.51
N SER A 141 11.34 -8.50 19.64
CA SER A 141 11.07 -8.34 18.21
C SER A 141 10.81 -9.67 17.50
N ALA A 142 11.53 -10.73 17.87
CA ALA A 142 11.30 -12.08 17.34
C ALA A 142 9.93 -12.62 17.78
N ASP A 143 9.58 -12.49 19.07
CA ASP A 143 8.30 -12.93 19.61
C ASP A 143 7.12 -12.18 18.98
N SER A 144 7.25 -10.86 18.80
CA SER A 144 6.24 -10.05 18.14
C SER A 144 5.99 -10.52 16.71
N LYS A 145 7.05 -10.90 15.98
CA LYS A 145 6.94 -11.39 14.60
C LYS A 145 6.30 -12.77 14.52
N ILE A 146 6.70 -13.69 15.40
CA ILE A 146 6.08 -15.02 15.49
C ILE A 146 4.59 -14.87 15.81
N SER A 147 4.25 -14.04 16.79
CA SER A 147 2.85 -13.79 17.18
C SER A 147 2.03 -13.18 16.03
N GLN A 148 2.62 -12.25 15.27
CA GLN A 148 1.97 -11.70 14.07
C GLN A 148 1.72 -12.75 13.00
N MET A 149 2.67 -13.67 12.77
CA MET A 149 2.51 -14.76 11.81
C MET A 149 1.44 -15.75 12.25
N ASP A 150 1.38 -16.07 13.54
CA ASP A 150 0.40 -16.98 14.12
C ASP A 150 -1.01 -16.38 14.09
N ALA A 151 -1.13 -15.07 14.38
CA ALA A 151 -2.39 -14.34 14.25
C ALA A 151 -2.84 -14.16 12.79
N SER A 152 -1.89 -14.15 11.83
CA SER A 152 -2.15 -14.05 10.39
C SER A 152 -2.48 -15.38 9.73
N SER A 153 -2.67 -16.47 10.51
CA SER A 153 -3.33 -17.69 10.04
C SER A 153 -4.60 -17.30 9.28
N PRO A 154 -4.94 -17.91 8.13
CA PRO A 154 -5.93 -17.39 7.19
C PRO A 154 -7.34 -17.37 7.80
N GLY A 155 -7.60 -16.39 8.66
CA GLY A 155 -8.92 -15.89 8.94
C GLY A 155 -9.44 -15.44 7.59
N GLY A 156 -10.56 -16.02 7.18
CA GLY A 156 -11.22 -15.68 5.94
C GLY A 156 -11.39 -14.16 5.78
N PRO A 157 -11.75 -13.70 4.58
CA PRO A 157 -11.85 -12.27 4.28
C PRO A 157 -12.56 -11.51 5.41
N VAL A 158 -11.88 -10.51 5.97
CA VAL A 158 -12.49 -9.61 6.96
C VAL A 158 -13.69 -8.97 6.29
N ASN A 159 -14.89 -9.34 6.76
CA ASN A 159 -16.12 -8.81 6.20
C ASN A 159 -16.29 -7.36 6.69
N LEU A 160 -15.88 -6.41 5.85
CA LEU A 160 -16.03 -4.97 6.11
C LEU A 160 -17.47 -4.47 5.90
N GLY A 161 -18.42 -5.36 5.59
CA GLY A 161 -19.75 -5.01 5.12
C GLY A 161 -19.74 -4.48 3.68
N LEU A 162 -20.91 -4.49 3.04
CA LEU A 162 -21.11 -3.74 1.80
C LEU A 162 -21.13 -2.24 2.15
N PRO A 163 -20.37 -1.38 1.45
CA PRO A 163 -20.44 0.05 1.68
C PRO A 163 -21.88 0.53 1.39
N THR A 164 -22.57 0.97 2.43
CA THR A 164 -23.90 1.57 2.30
C THR A 164 -23.79 2.98 1.77
N ARG A 165 -24.62 3.35 0.80
CA ARG A 165 -24.72 4.73 0.32
C ARG A 165 -25.16 5.61 1.50
N ARG A 166 -24.39 6.65 1.80
CA ARG A 166 -24.83 7.69 2.75
C ARG A 166 -26.10 8.33 2.20
N GLU A 167 -27.21 8.22 2.92
CA GLU A 167 -28.50 8.81 2.55
C GLU A 167 -28.53 10.33 2.77
N GLU A 168 -27.70 10.82 3.69
CA GLU A 168 -27.69 12.22 4.08
C GLU A 168 -26.84 13.08 3.11
N PRO A 169 -27.39 14.17 2.55
CA PRO A 169 -26.63 15.07 1.68
C PRO A 169 -25.48 15.75 2.44
N TRP A 170 -24.36 15.97 1.75
CA TRP A 170 -23.20 16.66 2.29
C TRP A 170 -23.62 18.03 2.87
N PRO A 171 -23.21 18.38 4.11
CA PRO A 171 -23.59 19.65 4.71
C PRO A 171 -23.07 20.79 3.83
N ALA A 172 -23.95 21.77 3.54
CA ALA A 172 -23.58 22.93 2.73
C ALA A 172 -22.30 23.56 3.31
N ARG A 173 -21.24 23.65 2.49
CA ARG A 173 -20.05 24.44 2.86
C ARG A 173 -20.53 25.88 3.05
N LYS A 174 -20.31 26.43 4.25
CA LYS A 174 -20.51 27.86 4.52
C LYS A 174 -19.58 28.69 3.66
#